data_AF-A0A7J6GKC4-F1
#
_entry.id   AF-A0A7J6GKC4-F1
#
_cell.length_a   1.000
_cell.length_b   1.000
_cell.length_c   1.000
_cell.angle_alpha   90.00
_cell.angle_beta   90.00
_cell.angle_gamma   90.00
#
_symmetry.space_group_name_H-M   'P 1'
#
loop_
_entity.id
_entity.type
_entity.pdbx_description
1 polymer ?
#
loop_
_entity_poly.entity_id
_entity_poly.type
_entity_poly.pdbx_seq_one_letter_code
_entity_poly.pdbx_strand_id
1 'polypeptide(L)'
;MERHIQIFLNKISYVFIALASVTLLFLFLQIPDTCVPHSSVKAHLRFPRSSCDYPSPREIVTIEKKNKRLWSTRSWQNKVSSFVQFFQPFRDLGLLHNHSKVLCVSVGAGHEVMGLTQLGVVDVTGTELVDSPPLLPDQQPQKLEKSHER
;
A
#
# COMPACT_ATOMS: atom_id res chain seq x y z
N MET A 1 -59.82 -0.80 -28.45
CA MET A 1 -59.73 -1.60 -27.20
C MET A 1 -58.56 -1.12 -26.35
N GLU A 2 -58.58 0.08 -25.74
CA GLU A 2 -57.27 0.64 -25.28
C GLU A 2 -57.23 1.21 -23.86
N ARG A 3 -58.09 2.15 -23.47
CA ARG A 3 -57.80 2.98 -22.28
C ARG A 3 -58.02 2.28 -20.94
N HIS A 4 -59.10 1.51 -20.80
CA HIS A 4 -59.42 0.83 -19.53
C HIS A 4 -58.44 -0.29 -19.22
N ILE A 5 -57.98 -1.02 -20.24
CA ILE A 5 -56.98 -2.08 -20.10
C ILE A 5 -55.62 -1.48 -19.74
N GLN A 6 -55.21 -0.38 -20.37
CA GLN A 6 -53.97 0.33 -20.02
C GLN A 6 -53.99 0.87 -18.59
N ILE A 7 -55.10 1.46 -18.14
CA ILE A 7 -55.22 1.96 -16.75
C ILE A 7 -55.12 0.79 -15.76
N PHE A 8 -55.73 -0.35 -16.08
CA PHE A 8 -55.65 -1.54 -15.23
C PHE A 8 -54.23 -2.11 -15.17
N LEU A 9 -53.56 -2.24 -16.32
CA LEU A 9 -52.18 -2.72 -16.40
C LEU A 9 -51.20 -1.78 -15.69
N ASN A 10 -51.37 -0.45 -15.80
CA ASN A 10 -50.54 0.51 -15.09
C ASN A 10 -50.70 0.45 -13.57
N LYS A 11 -51.93 0.20 -13.08
CA LYS A 11 -52.17 -0.03 -11.65
C LYS A 11 -51.48 -1.29 -11.16
N ILE A 12 -51.57 -2.38 -11.93
CA ILE A 12 -50.88 -3.64 -11.61
C ILE A 12 -49.36 -3.44 -11.61
N SER A 13 -48.82 -2.74 -12.61
CA SER A 13 -47.39 -2.43 -12.70
C SER A 13 -46.90 -1.66 -11.48
N TYR A 14 -47.66 -0.66 -11.02
CA TYR A 14 -47.29 0.12 -9.83
C TYR A 14 -47.26 -0.73 -8.55
N VAL A 15 -48.21 -1.67 -8.40
CA VAL A 15 -48.23 -2.60 -7.27
C VAL A 15 -47.00 -3.50 -7.27
N PHE A 16 -46.60 -4.04 -8.43
CA PHE A 16 -45.40 -4.86 -8.53
C PHE A 16 -44.11 -4.08 -8.22
N ILE A 17 -44.00 -2.84 -8.72
CA ILE A 17 -42.86 -1.97 -8.43
C ILE A 17 -42.77 -1.68 -6.92
N ALA A 18 -43.90 -1.37 -6.28
CA ALA A 18 -43.95 -1.15 -4.83
C ALA A 18 -43.51 -2.41 -4.06
N LEU A 19 -44.03 -3.58 -4.41
CA LEU A 19 -43.69 -4.84 -3.77
C LEU A 19 -42.18 -5.18 -3.91
N ALA A 20 -41.63 -5.00 -5.11
CA ALA A 20 -40.22 -5.22 -5.39
C ALA A 20 -39.33 -4.26 -4.60
N SER A 21 -39.68 -2.97 -4.54
CA SER A 21 -38.94 -1.96 -3.78
C SER A 21 -38.93 -2.24 -2.27
N VAL A 22 -40.07 -2.64 -1.70
CA VAL A 22 -40.18 -3.02 -0.29
C VAL A 22 -39.35 -4.27 0.01
N THR A 23 -39.39 -5.27 -0.88
CA THR A 23 -38.58 -6.49 -0.73
C THR A 23 -37.09 -6.19 -0.79
N LEU A 24 -36.66 -5.33 -1.71
CA LEU A 24 -35.26 -4.89 -1.82
C LEU A 24 -34.82 -4.15 -0.56
N LEU A 25 -35.65 -3.24 -0.06
CA LEU A 25 -35.36 -2.48 1.17
C LEU A 25 -35.27 -3.41 2.38
N PHE A 26 -36.15 -4.42 2.47
CA PHE A 26 -36.08 -5.44 3.51
C PHE A 26 -34.79 -6.27 3.41
N LEU A 27 -34.36 -6.66 2.22
CA LEU A 27 -33.09 -7.37 2.00
C LEU A 27 -31.86 -6.51 2.36
N PHE A 28 -31.90 -5.19 2.12
CA PHE A 28 -30.82 -4.28 2.54
C PHE A 28 -30.80 -4.05 4.06
N LEU A 29 -31.96 -4.05 4.72
CA LEU A 29 -32.07 -3.86 6.16
C LEU A 29 -31.87 -5.16 6.96
N GLN A 30 -32.05 -6.32 6.33
CA GLN A 30 -31.66 -7.60 6.89
C GLN A 30 -30.14 -7.72 6.83
N ILE A 31 -29.49 -7.40 7.95
CA ILE A 31 -28.13 -7.84 8.20
C ILE A 31 -28.19 -9.37 8.21
N PRO A 32 -27.51 -10.08 7.29
CA PRO A 32 -27.54 -11.53 7.29
C PRO A 32 -26.92 -12.02 8.60
N ASP A 33 -27.59 -12.95 9.27
CA ASP A 33 -27.03 -13.67 10.41
C ASP A 33 -25.91 -14.60 9.92
N THR A 34 -24.79 -14.03 9.49
CA THR A 34 -23.54 -14.75 9.26
C THR A 34 -22.78 -14.98 10.57
N CYS A 35 -23.47 -14.90 11.71
CA CYS A 35 -22.91 -15.31 12.98
C CYS A 35 -22.84 -16.82 12.99
N VAL A 36 -21.66 -17.36 12.66
CA VAL A 36 -21.30 -18.75 12.94
C VAL A 36 -21.68 -19.03 14.39
N PRO A 37 -22.54 -20.03 14.67
CA PRO A 37 -22.96 -20.27 16.04
C PRO A 37 -21.72 -20.53 16.89
N HIS A 38 -21.61 -19.81 18.01
CA HIS A 38 -20.59 -20.00 19.04
C HIS A 38 -20.71 -21.38 19.75
N SER A 39 -21.37 -22.36 19.15
CA SER A 39 -21.42 -23.73 19.63
C SER A 39 -20.19 -24.49 19.16
N SER A 40 -19.15 -24.50 20.02
CA SER A 40 -18.12 -25.55 20.12
C SER A 40 -17.74 -26.24 18.80
N VAL A 41 -17.14 -25.50 17.87
CA VAL A 41 -16.58 -26.10 16.65
C VAL A 41 -15.39 -26.97 17.04
N LYS A 42 -15.50 -28.28 16.79
CA LYS A 42 -14.42 -29.26 16.97
C LYS A 42 -13.13 -28.74 16.32
N ALA A 43 -11.99 -28.94 16.98
CA ALA A 43 -10.72 -28.32 16.61
C ALA A 43 -10.29 -28.50 15.14
N HIS A 44 -10.75 -29.57 14.48
CA HIS A 44 -10.44 -29.90 13.09
C HIS A 44 -11.30 -29.17 12.03
N LEU A 45 -12.35 -28.43 12.43
CA LEU A 45 -13.17 -27.61 11.53
C LEU A 45 -12.94 -26.11 11.74
N ARG A 46 -11.90 -25.72 12.49
CA ARG A 46 -11.51 -24.32 12.58
C ARG A 46 -10.98 -23.86 11.22
N PHE A 47 -11.75 -23.03 10.54
CA PHE A 47 -11.21 -22.18 9.49
C PHE A 47 -10.00 -21.40 10.03
N PRO A 48 -8.96 -21.15 9.21
CA PRO A 48 -7.88 -20.25 9.58
C PRO A 48 -8.50 -18.93 10.01
N ARG A 49 -8.22 -18.51 11.25
CA ARG A 49 -8.68 -17.22 11.76
C ARG A 49 -8.24 -16.13 10.79
N SER A 50 -9.17 -15.25 10.42
CA SER A 50 -8.85 -14.14 9.54
C SER A 50 -7.80 -13.25 10.21
N SER A 51 -7.02 -12.49 9.44
CA SER A 51 -6.02 -11.57 10.02
C SER A 51 -6.64 -10.53 10.98
N CYS A 52 -7.98 -10.40 11.00
CA CYS A 52 -8.73 -9.49 11.87
C CYS A 52 -9.13 -10.13 13.21
N ASP A 53 -9.09 -11.46 13.35
CA ASP A 53 -9.54 -12.19 14.55
C ASP A 53 -8.45 -12.35 15.63
N TYR A 54 -7.33 -11.63 15.51
CA TYR A 54 -6.26 -11.68 16.51
C TYR A 54 -6.54 -10.69 17.65
N PRO A 55 -6.81 -11.15 18.89
CA PRO A 55 -7.00 -10.29 20.04
C PRO A 55 -5.70 -9.64 20.54
N SER A 56 -4.54 -10.01 19.97
CA SER A 56 -3.27 -9.35 20.25
C SER A 56 -3.07 -8.15 19.32
N PRO A 57 -2.75 -6.95 19.84
CA PRO A 57 -2.21 -5.87 19.02
C PRO A 57 -1.05 -6.43 18.20
N ARG A 58 -1.03 -6.21 16.88
CA ARG A 58 0.14 -6.57 16.06
C ARG A 58 1.35 -5.91 16.70
N GLU A 59 2.41 -6.67 16.95
CA GLU A 59 3.67 -6.14 17.48
C GLU A 59 4.08 -4.95 16.60
N ILE A 60 4.16 -3.76 17.18
CA ILE A 60 4.58 -2.56 16.47
C ILE A 60 6.09 -2.71 16.22
N VAL A 61 6.42 -3.28 15.07
CA VAL A 61 7.80 -3.43 14.63
C VAL A 61 8.32 -2.04 14.24
N THR A 62 9.43 -1.62 14.86
CA THR A 62 10.12 -0.37 14.52
C THR A 62 10.46 -0.33 13.03
N ILE A 63 10.49 0.87 12.44
CA ILE A 63 10.88 1.05 11.03
C ILE A 63 12.25 0.42 10.78
N GLU A 64 13.20 0.56 11.70
CA GLU A 64 14.51 -0.06 11.60
C GLU A 64 14.45 -1.60 11.45
N LYS A 65 13.64 -2.28 12.26
CA LYS A 65 13.49 -3.75 12.19
C LYS A 65 12.79 -4.17 10.89
N LYS A 66 11.86 -3.36 10.36
CA LYS A 66 11.25 -3.58 9.03
C LYS A 66 12.27 -3.39 7.90
N ASN A 67 13.08 -2.33 7.96
CA ASN A 67 14.09 -2.00 6.96
C ASN A 67 15.18 -3.08 6.92
N LYS A 68 15.70 -3.51 8.08
CA LYS A 68 16.67 -4.62 8.16
C LYS A 68 16.13 -5.90 7.55
N ARG A 69 14.86 -6.23 7.81
CA ARG A 69 14.22 -7.39 7.18
C ARG A 69 14.13 -7.24 5.67
N LEU A 70 13.69 -6.10 5.16
CA LEU A 70 13.65 -5.79 3.73
C LEU A 70 15.03 -5.91 3.07
N TRP A 71 16.03 -5.28 3.67
CA TRP A 71 17.42 -5.29 3.20
C TRP A 71 18.06 -6.68 3.20
N SER A 72 17.60 -7.58 4.07
CA SER A 72 18.07 -8.97 4.10
C SER A 72 17.51 -9.84 2.96
N THR A 73 16.49 -9.39 2.24
CA THR A 73 15.87 -10.19 1.18
C THR A 73 16.75 -10.27 -0.07
N ARG A 74 16.75 -11.44 -0.74
CA ARG A 74 17.45 -11.60 -2.02
C ARG A 74 16.96 -10.63 -3.10
N SER A 75 15.65 -10.38 -3.15
CA SER A 75 15.07 -9.46 -4.13
C SER A 75 15.62 -8.03 -3.98
N TRP A 76 15.74 -7.55 -2.74
CA TRP A 76 16.37 -6.28 -2.44
C TRP A 76 17.84 -6.26 -2.89
N GLN A 77 18.62 -7.25 -2.47
CA GLN A 77 20.06 -7.33 -2.79
C GLN A 77 20.31 -7.39 -4.30
N ASN A 78 19.47 -8.13 -5.03
CA ASN A 78 19.56 -8.21 -6.49
C ASN A 78 19.33 -6.84 -7.15
N LYS A 79 18.33 -6.07 -6.68
CA LYS A 79 18.06 -4.72 -7.20
C LYS A 79 19.20 -3.76 -6.90
N VAL A 80 19.74 -3.78 -5.67
CA VAL A 80 20.92 -2.97 -5.32
C VAL A 80 22.11 -3.32 -6.21
N SER A 81 22.37 -4.61 -6.42
CA SER A 81 23.44 -5.08 -7.33
C SER A 81 23.24 -4.58 -8.77
N SER A 82 22.00 -4.57 -9.28
CA SER A 82 21.69 -3.98 -10.59
C SER A 82 22.03 -2.49 -10.67
N PHE A 83 21.75 -1.72 -9.61
CA PHE A 83 22.14 -0.30 -9.56
C PHE A 83 23.65 -0.11 -9.47
N VAL A 84 24.35 -0.94 -8.67
CA VAL A 84 25.83 -0.92 -8.61
C VAL A 84 26.41 -1.16 -10.00
N GLN A 85 25.93 -2.17 -10.72
CA GLN A 85 26.37 -2.46 -12.09
C GLN A 85 26.05 -1.33 -13.06
N PHE A 86 24.90 -0.67 -12.90
CA PHE A 86 24.51 0.48 -13.70
C PHE A 86 25.44 1.69 -13.48
N PHE A 87 25.83 1.95 -12.23
CA PHE A 87 26.67 3.11 -11.89
C PHE A 87 28.18 2.87 -12.06
N GLN A 88 28.63 1.61 -12.12
CA GLN A 88 30.04 1.23 -12.23
C GLN A 88 30.75 1.92 -13.41
N PRO A 89 30.20 1.95 -14.65
CA PRO A 89 30.87 2.61 -15.78
C PRO A 89 31.10 4.12 -15.55
N PHE A 90 30.20 4.80 -14.84
CA PHE A 90 30.36 6.22 -14.52
C PHE A 90 31.50 6.44 -13.53
N ARG A 91 31.73 5.49 -12.61
CA ARG A 91 32.89 5.51 -11.73
C ARG A 91 34.18 5.28 -12.51
N ASP A 92 34.18 4.29 -13.40
CA ASP A 92 35.35 3.94 -14.22
C ASP A 92 35.75 5.06 -15.19
N LEU A 93 34.76 5.81 -15.69
CA LEU A 93 34.97 7.02 -16.50
C LEU A 93 35.40 8.25 -15.67
N GLY A 94 35.46 8.14 -14.34
CA GLY A 94 35.81 9.25 -13.46
C GLY A 94 34.70 10.31 -13.33
N LEU A 95 33.45 9.98 -13.65
CA LEU A 95 32.30 10.87 -13.46
C LEU A 95 31.70 10.76 -12.05
N LEU A 96 31.97 9.64 -11.38
CA LEU A 96 31.55 9.38 -10.01
C LEU A 96 32.78 9.14 -9.12
N HIS A 97 32.89 9.90 -8.05
CA HIS A 97 33.96 9.80 -7.06
C HIS A 97 33.39 9.58 -5.66
N ASN A 98 34.24 9.12 -4.75
CA ASN A 98 33.83 8.89 -3.36
C ASN A 98 33.33 10.18 -2.67
N HIS A 99 33.86 11.33 -3.07
CA HIS A 99 33.50 12.64 -2.56
C HIS A 99 32.42 13.36 -3.40
N SER A 100 31.87 12.70 -4.42
CA SER A 100 30.74 13.24 -5.18
C SER A 100 29.53 13.40 -4.26
N LYS A 101 28.75 14.48 -4.50
CA LYS A 101 27.45 14.69 -3.87
C LYS A 101 26.36 14.30 -4.84
N VAL A 102 25.53 13.33 -4.48
CA VAL A 102 24.51 12.78 -5.37
C VAL A 102 23.13 12.95 -4.75
N LEU A 103 22.22 13.54 -5.52
CA LEU A 103 20.81 13.65 -5.19
C LEU A 103 20.01 12.67 -6.05
N CYS A 104 19.39 11.68 -5.42
CA CYS A 104 18.47 10.76 -6.07
C CYS A 104 17.03 11.22 -5.83
N VAL A 105 16.28 11.46 -6.90
CA VAL A 105 14.88 11.90 -6.85
C VAL A 105 13.98 10.72 -7.18
N SER A 106 12.83 10.63 -6.51
CA SER A 106 11.86 9.54 -6.65
C SER A 106 12.45 8.17 -6.30
N VAL A 107 13.11 8.12 -5.13
CA VAL A 107 13.89 6.95 -4.72
C VAL A 107 13.07 5.72 -4.31
N GLY A 108 11.77 5.89 -4.08
CA GLY A 108 10.90 4.88 -3.52
C GLY A 108 11.55 4.18 -2.33
N ALA A 109 11.90 2.91 -2.51
CA ALA A 109 12.51 2.10 -1.46
C ALA A 109 14.02 2.37 -1.23
N GLY A 110 14.71 3.15 -2.07
CA GLY A 110 16.10 3.57 -1.85
C GLY A 110 17.18 2.58 -2.32
N HIS A 111 16.93 1.82 -3.40
CA HIS A 111 17.89 0.84 -3.92
C HIS A 111 19.10 1.51 -4.60
N GLU A 112 18.86 2.60 -5.33
CA GLU A 112 19.85 3.44 -6.00
C GLU A 112 20.77 4.13 -5.02
N VAL A 113 20.24 4.64 -3.90
CA VAL A 113 21.03 5.31 -2.86
C VAL A 113 21.95 4.29 -2.19
N MET A 114 21.40 3.11 -1.87
CA MET A 114 22.20 2.01 -1.36
C MET A 114 23.28 1.58 -2.36
N GLY A 115 22.95 1.52 -3.66
CA GLY A 115 23.90 1.17 -4.72
C GLY A 115 25.07 2.16 -4.82
N LEU A 116 24.78 3.46 -4.81
CA LEU A 116 25.80 4.52 -4.81
C LEU A 116 26.66 4.50 -3.53
N THR A 117 26.04 4.22 -2.39
CA THR A 117 26.75 4.05 -1.11
C THR A 117 27.67 2.82 -1.14
N GLN A 118 27.24 1.71 -1.74
CA GLN A 118 28.10 0.52 -1.95
C GLN A 118 29.26 0.78 -2.91
N LEU A 119 29.07 1.69 -3.87
CA LEU A 119 30.15 2.22 -4.70
C LEU A 119 31.03 3.22 -3.96
N GLY A 120 30.81 3.50 -2.68
CA GLY A 120 31.70 4.32 -1.86
C GLY A 120 31.50 5.83 -2.03
N VAL A 121 30.39 6.27 -2.64
CA VAL A 121 29.97 7.67 -2.62
C VAL A 121 29.49 7.99 -1.20
N VAL A 122 30.12 8.97 -0.56
CA VAL A 122 29.88 9.27 0.85
C VAL A 122 28.63 10.14 1.06
N ASP A 123 28.36 11.07 0.14
CA ASP A 123 27.26 12.04 0.25
C ASP A 123 26.18 11.73 -0.78
N VAL A 124 25.25 10.84 -0.41
CA VAL A 124 24.09 10.47 -1.25
C VAL A 124 22.80 10.77 -0.51
N THR A 125 21.99 11.67 -1.07
CA THR A 125 20.69 12.05 -0.53
C THR A 125 19.59 11.53 -1.44
N GLY A 126 18.60 10.84 -0.87
CA GLY A 126 17.41 10.38 -1.58
C GLY A 126 16.17 11.15 -1.17
N THR A 127 15.36 11.60 -2.14
CA THR A 127 14.08 12.28 -1.88
C THR A 127 12.94 11.57 -2.59
N GLU A 128 11.83 11.34 -1.90
CA GLU A 128 10.62 10.72 -2.45
C GLU A 128 9.40 11.54 -2.03
N LEU A 129 8.40 11.66 -2.91
CA LEU A 129 7.18 12.41 -2.63
C LEU A 129 6.25 11.64 -1.71
N VAL A 130 6.25 10.31 -1.80
CA VAL A 130 5.40 9.42 -1.01
C VAL A 130 6.21 8.80 0.11
N ASP A 131 5.67 8.81 1.33
CA ASP A 131 6.26 8.05 2.43
C ASP A 131 6.29 6.55 2.10
N SER A 132 7.47 6.04 1.71
CA SER A 132 7.70 4.63 1.42
C SER A 132 8.81 4.05 2.30
N PRO A 133 8.59 2.98 3.06
CA PRO A 133 9.68 2.26 3.70
C PRO A 133 10.61 1.63 2.64
N PRO A 134 11.94 1.56 2.84
CA PRO A 134 12.76 2.17 3.87
C PRO A 134 13.40 3.51 3.41
N LEU A 135 12.91 4.64 3.93
CA LEU A 135 13.64 5.92 3.86
C LEU A 135 14.93 5.81 4.68
N LEU A 136 16.00 6.34 4.11
CA LEU A 136 17.35 6.38 4.65
C LEU A 136 17.40 6.96 6.07
N PRO A 137 18.42 6.64 6.88
CA PRO A 137 18.57 7.20 8.21
C PRO A 137 18.61 8.73 8.13
N ASP A 138 17.60 9.35 8.74
CA ASP A 138 17.49 10.75 9.17
C ASP A 138 18.35 11.76 8.36
N GLN A 139 17.79 12.23 7.25
CA GLN A 139 17.92 13.64 6.91
C GLN A 139 16.53 14.22 7.15
N GLN A 140 16.40 15.00 8.24
CA GLN A 140 15.23 15.81 8.55
C GLN A 140 14.63 16.41 7.27
N PRO A 141 13.29 16.51 7.16
CA PRO A 141 12.68 17.27 6.07
C PRO A 141 13.27 18.68 6.12
N GLN A 142 14.21 18.98 5.22
CA GLN A 142 14.66 20.34 5.03
C GLN A 142 13.43 21.09 4.54
N LYS A 143 12.99 22.02 5.38
CA LYS A 143 12.02 23.07 5.07
C LYS A 143 12.35 23.67 3.70
N LEU A 144 11.71 23.17 2.65
CA LEU A 144 11.45 23.92 1.42
C LEU A 144 10.16 24.71 1.62
N GLU A 145 10.13 25.52 2.68
CA GLU A 145 9.12 26.56 2.84
C GLU A 145 9.88 27.86 3.14
N LYS A 146 9.62 28.86 2.29
CA LYS A 146 10.09 30.26 2.33
C LYS A 146 11.44 30.56 1.66
N SER A 147 11.42 30.59 0.33
CA SER A 147 12.13 31.63 -0.42
C SER A 147 11.38 31.96 -1.71
N HIS A 148 10.15 32.45 -1.55
CA HIS A 148 9.48 33.22 -2.59
C HIS A 148 8.48 34.20 -1.96
N GLU A 149 9.00 35.13 -1.17
CA GLU A 149 8.37 36.43 -1.02
C GLU A 149 9.48 37.46 -1.22
N ARG A 150 9.40 38.09 -2.39
CA ARG A 150 10.21 39.20 -2.83
C ARG A 150 9.36 40.45 -2.65
#